data_AF-A0A922VYL3-F1
#
_entry.id   AF-A0A922VYL3-F1
#
_cell.length_a   1.000
_cell.length_b   1.000
_cell.length_c   1.000
_cell.angle_alpha   90.00
_cell.angle_beta   90.00
_cell.angle_gamma   90.00
#
_symmetry.space_group_name_H-M   'P 1'
#
loop_
_entity.id
_entity.type
_entity.pdbx_description
1 polymer ?
#
loop_
_entity_poly.entity_id
_entity_poly.type
_entity_poly.pdbx_seq_one_letter_code
_entity_poly.pdbx_strand_id
1 'polypeptide(L)'
;MREVIYTDRNEALQELELGNHVLEWCSDELRGDKELVMLQMQWDGVEQFETVLAFASEDLCADKEVVLAALKWDGYAIRYASDALKNDRDVAMAAVQNDIYGEAFECIGEALQADQEIILEGLNCNQSIFDLLPKAIQEDAVVQFVLNLVKARSLLNFDLQGDDDDDEKINQMNAIHAREWLAIKQALSEKPDVLLSLYGDTSLAGQNFYTTVRDSVLNQGEIESQPLPMLE
;
A
#
# COMPACT_ATOMS: atom_id res chain seq x y z
N MET A 1 0.24 -6.63 -35.50
CA MET A 1 -0.99 -7.23 -34.94
C MET A 1 -0.58 -8.61 -34.46
N ARG A 2 -0.49 -8.83 -33.14
CA ARG A 2 -0.36 -10.20 -32.60
C ARG A 2 -1.69 -10.91 -32.86
N GLU A 3 -1.62 -12.17 -33.28
CA GLU A 3 -2.77 -12.97 -33.70
C GLU A 3 -3.56 -13.38 -32.45
N VAL A 4 -4.89 -13.21 -32.47
CA VAL A 4 -5.77 -13.72 -31.42
C VAL A 4 -5.76 -15.25 -31.51
N ILE A 5 -5.43 -15.92 -30.40
CA ILE A 5 -5.25 -17.38 -30.37
C ILE A 5 -6.49 -18.06 -29.78
N TYR A 6 -7.12 -17.46 -28.75
CA TYR A 6 -8.23 -18.08 -28.05
C TYR A 6 -9.55 -17.37 -28.37
N THR A 7 -10.48 -18.11 -28.95
CA THR A 7 -11.87 -17.68 -29.22
C THR A 7 -12.90 -18.59 -28.59
N ASP A 8 -12.53 -19.84 -28.28
CA ASP A 8 -13.34 -20.75 -27.48
C ASP A 8 -13.05 -20.58 -25.99
N ARG A 9 -14.12 -20.45 -25.20
CA ARG A 9 -14.02 -20.25 -23.75
C ARG A 9 -13.37 -21.43 -23.02
N ASN A 10 -13.67 -22.65 -23.43
CA ASN A 10 -13.18 -23.85 -22.73
C ASN A 10 -11.69 -24.07 -23.01
N GLU A 11 -11.22 -23.74 -24.21
CA GLU A 11 -9.79 -23.75 -24.51
C GLU A 11 -9.04 -22.75 -23.63
N ALA A 12 -9.53 -21.51 -23.52
CA ALA A 12 -8.94 -20.52 -22.63
C ALA A 12 -8.98 -20.96 -21.15
N LEU A 13 -10.09 -21.55 -20.69
CA LEU A 13 -10.24 -22.05 -19.33
C LEU A 13 -9.22 -23.16 -19.00
N GLN A 14 -9.03 -24.13 -19.90
CA GLN A 14 -8.06 -25.21 -19.69
C GLN A 14 -6.64 -24.68 -19.52
N GLU A 15 -6.25 -23.68 -20.32
CA GLU A 15 -4.92 -23.07 -20.20
C GLU A 15 -4.75 -22.31 -18.87
N LEU A 16 -5.78 -21.60 -18.42
CA LEU A 16 -5.78 -20.94 -17.11
C LEU A 16 -5.70 -21.94 -15.95
N GLU A 17 -6.37 -23.09 -16.07
CA GLU A 17 -6.27 -24.19 -15.08
C GLU A 17 -4.88 -24.84 -15.05
N LEU A 18 -4.09 -24.71 -16.12
CA LEU A 18 -2.69 -25.11 -16.16
C LEU A 18 -1.73 -24.02 -15.64
N GLY A 19 -2.25 -22.84 -15.27
CA GLY A 19 -1.46 -21.70 -14.79
C GLY A 19 -0.88 -20.83 -15.89
N ASN A 20 -1.36 -20.95 -17.14
CA ASN A 20 -0.88 -20.13 -18.25
C ASN A 20 -1.58 -18.78 -18.30
N HIS A 21 -0.83 -17.74 -18.71
CA HIS A 21 -1.34 -16.38 -18.83
C HIS A 21 -1.88 -16.11 -20.25
N VAL A 22 -3.18 -16.33 -20.47
CA VAL A 22 -3.75 -16.34 -21.84
C VAL A 22 -4.66 -15.17 -22.20
N LEU A 23 -5.08 -14.32 -21.25
CA LEU A 23 -6.00 -13.20 -21.52
C LEU A 23 -5.52 -12.21 -22.59
N GLU A 24 -4.20 -11.97 -22.71
CA GLU A 24 -3.62 -11.16 -23.79
C GLU A 24 -3.96 -11.74 -25.18
N TRP A 25 -4.16 -13.05 -25.29
CA TRP A 25 -4.35 -13.78 -26.54
C TRP A 25 -5.82 -14.16 -26.78
N CYS A 26 -6.71 -13.78 -25.87
CA CYS A 26 -8.14 -14.00 -25.95
C CYS A 26 -8.83 -12.95 -26.82
N SER A 27 -9.96 -13.34 -27.41
CA SER A 27 -10.90 -12.39 -28.03
C SER A 27 -11.49 -11.41 -27.01
N ASP A 28 -12.01 -10.27 -27.49
CA ASP A 28 -12.60 -9.25 -26.63
C ASP A 28 -13.80 -9.77 -25.82
N GLU A 29 -14.57 -10.72 -26.36
CA GLU A 29 -15.67 -11.38 -25.63
C GLU A 29 -15.15 -12.16 -24.41
N LEU A 30 -14.07 -12.94 -24.59
CA LEU A 30 -13.46 -13.71 -23.50
C LEU A 30 -12.74 -12.81 -22.47
N ARG A 31 -12.21 -11.66 -22.90
CA ARG A 31 -11.67 -10.63 -22.00
C ARG A 31 -12.76 -9.91 -21.18
N GLY A 32 -14.01 -10.04 -21.58
CA GLY A 32 -15.19 -9.65 -20.80
C GLY A 32 -15.71 -10.73 -19.86
N ASP A 33 -15.14 -11.94 -19.88
CA ASP A 33 -15.55 -13.02 -18.99
C ASP A 33 -14.89 -12.84 -17.61
N LYS A 34 -15.71 -12.42 -16.64
CA LYS A 34 -15.27 -12.22 -15.25
C LYS A 34 -14.63 -13.46 -14.64
N GLU A 35 -15.10 -14.66 -14.94
CA GLU A 35 -14.54 -15.88 -14.35
C GLU A 35 -13.13 -16.14 -14.86
N LEU A 36 -12.90 -16.01 -16.18
CA LEU A 36 -11.57 -16.16 -16.76
C LEU A 36 -10.60 -15.10 -16.23
N VAL A 37 -11.06 -13.86 -16.13
CA VAL A 37 -10.29 -12.73 -15.58
C VAL A 37 -9.89 -13.00 -14.13
N MET A 38 -10.85 -13.41 -13.29
CA MET A 38 -10.59 -13.70 -11.88
C MET A 38 -9.74 -14.96 -11.68
N LEU A 39 -9.88 -15.98 -12.53
CA LEU A 39 -9.07 -17.19 -12.46
C LEU A 39 -7.61 -16.91 -12.75
N GLN A 40 -7.30 -16.03 -13.70
CA GLN A 40 -5.92 -15.64 -13.99
C GLN A 40 -5.24 -14.96 -12.78
N MET A 41 -6.00 -14.31 -11.91
CA MET A 41 -5.48 -13.68 -10.69
C MET A 41 -5.23 -14.66 -9.52
N GLN A 42 -5.54 -15.95 -9.66
CA GLN A 42 -5.40 -16.92 -8.56
C GLN A 42 -4.00 -17.54 -8.46
N TRP A 43 -3.17 -17.38 -9.48
CA TRP A 43 -1.86 -18.03 -9.54
C TRP A 43 -0.77 -17.15 -8.94
N ASP A 44 -0.19 -17.62 -7.84
CA ASP A 44 0.76 -16.93 -6.95
C ASP A 44 2.19 -16.78 -7.52
N GLY A 45 2.37 -16.92 -8.84
CA GLY A 45 3.67 -17.14 -9.48
C GLY A 45 4.18 -16.01 -10.39
N VAL A 46 3.59 -14.81 -10.30
CA VAL A 46 3.70 -13.82 -11.36
C VAL A 46 4.88 -12.87 -11.13
N GLU A 47 6.08 -13.30 -11.53
CA GLU A 47 7.15 -12.36 -11.86
C GLU A 47 6.76 -11.63 -13.16
N GLN A 48 6.42 -10.34 -13.05
CA GLN A 48 6.51 -9.36 -14.16
C GLN A 48 5.53 -9.50 -15.34
N PHE A 49 4.26 -9.87 -15.12
CA PHE A 49 3.25 -9.67 -16.17
C PHE A 49 2.56 -8.31 -16.01
N GLU A 50 2.24 -7.68 -17.15
CA GLU A 50 1.27 -6.58 -17.20
C GLU A 50 0.01 -7.00 -16.43
N THR A 51 -0.43 -6.14 -15.51
CA THR A 51 -1.61 -6.40 -14.66
C THR A 51 -2.81 -6.91 -15.46
N VAL A 52 -3.56 -7.86 -14.89
CA VAL A 52 -4.70 -8.52 -15.55
C VAL A 52 -5.74 -7.51 -16.07
N LEU A 53 -5.90 -6.37 -15.40
CA LEU A 53 -6.82 -5.31 -15.85
C LEU A 53 -6.42 -4.68 -17.19
N ALA A 54 -5.16 -4.78 -17.62
CA ALA A 54 -4.71 -4.29 -18.92
C ALA A 54 -5.39 -5.00 -20.09
N PHE A 55 -5.83 -6.25 -19.87
CA PHE A 55 -6.48 -7.08 -20.87
C PHE A 55 -7.97 -7.25 -20.62
N ALA A 56 -8.50 -6.81 -19.48
CA ALA A 56 -9.92 -6.93 -19.18
C ALA A 56 -10.75 -5.94 -20.02
N SER A 57 -12.01 -6.28 -20.26
CA SER A 57 -12.96 -5.34 -20.89
C SER A 57 -13.20 -4.10 -20.01
N GLU A 58 -13.62 -2.99 -20.63
CA GLU A 58 -13.96 -1.75 -19.91
C GLU A 58 -15.01 -1.98 -18.81
N ASP A 59 -15.99 -2.85 -19.05
CA ASP A 59 -17.04 -3.20 -18.07
C ASP A 59 -16.44 -3.86 -16.82
N LEU A 60 -15.45 -4.73 -16.99
CA LEU A 60 -14.75 -5.37 -15.86
C LEU A 60 -13.77 -4.40 -15.17
N CYS A 61 -13.17 -3.46 -15.90
CA CYS A 61 -12.41 -2.36 -15.30
C CYS A 61 -13.29 -1.37 -14.51
N ALA A 62 -14.62 -1.43 -14.69
CA ALA A 62 -15.60 -0.71 -13.88
C ALA A 62 -16.22 -1.59 -12.76
N ASP A 63 -15.90 -2.88 -12.70
CA ASP A 63 -16.35 -3.78 -11.65
C ASP A 63 -15.42 -3.67 -10.43
N LYS A 64 -15.93 -3.11 -9.32
CA LYS A 64 -15.18 -2.89 -8.07
C LYS A 64 -14.58 -4.18 -7.51
N GLU A 65 -15.26 -5.33 -7.64
CA GLU A 65 -14.76 -6.60 -7.12
C GLU A 65 -13.53 -7.07 -7.91
N VAL A 66 -13.60 -6.97 -9.25
CA VAL A 66 -12.49 -7.35 -10.15
C VAL A 66 -11.29 -6.42 -9.92
N VAL A 67 -11.53 -5.12 -9.82
CA VAL A 67 -10.47 -4.14 -9.57
C VAL A 67 -9.81 -4.38 -8.21
N LEU A 68 -10.58 -4.56 -7.13
CA LEU A 68 -10.01 -4.86 -5.81
C LEU A 68 -9.24 -6.18 -5.78
N ALA A 69 -9.65 -7.19 -6.56
CA ALA A 69 -8.91 -8.43 -6.67
C ALA A 69 -7.55 -8.21 -7.35
N ALA A 70 -7.50 -7.42 -8.42
CA ALA A 70 -6.25 -7.06 -9.09
C ALA A 70 -5.30 -6.25 -8.18
N LEU A 71 -5.84 -5.30 -7.41
CA LEU A 71 -5.06 -4.43 -6.52
C LEU A 71 -4.38 -5.16 -5.38
N LYS A 72 -4.83 -6.36 -5.00
CA LYS A 72 -4.14 -7.19 -4.00
C LYS A 72 -2.77 -7.67 -4.47
N TRP A 73 -2.58 -7.75 -5.79
CA TRP A 73 -1.35 -8.23 -6.41
C TRP A 73 -0.47 -7.08 -6.88
N ASP A 74 -1.09 -6.05 -7.45
CA ASP A 74 -0.38 -4.89 -7.99
C ASP A 74 -1.23 -3.64 -7.77
N GLY A 75 -0.80 -2.78 -6.84
CA GLY A 75 -1.46 -1.50 -6.58
C GLY A 75 -1.53 -0.59 -7.80
N TYR A 76 -0.58 -0.71 -8.74
CA TYR A 76 -0.57 0.09 -9.98
C TYR A 76 -1.65 -0.33 -10.98
N ALA A 77 -2.32 -1.48 -10.76
CA ALA A 77 -3.46 -1.92 -11.56
C ALA A 77 -4.58 -0.87 -11.63
N ILE A 78 -4.68 0.02 -10.63
CA ILE A 78 -5.68 1.08 -10.58
C ILE A 78 -5.66 1.98 -11.82
N ARG A 79 -4.53 2.10 -12.53
CA ARG A 79 -4.42 2.89 -13.77
C ARG A 79 -5.43 2.47 -14.85
N TYR A 80 -5.82 1.19 -14.85
CA TYR A 80 -6.79 0.61 -15.79
C TYR A 80 -8.23 0.69 -15.30
N ALA A 81 -8.45 0.94 -14.00
CA ALA A 81 -9.78 1.07 -13.46
C ALA A 81 -10.53 2.26 -14.08
N SER A 82 -11.86 2.17 -14.10
CA SER A 82 -12.71 3.28 -14.52
C SER A 82 -12.49 4.53 -13.66
N ASP A 83 -12.74 5.71 -14.22
CA ASP A 83 -12.60 6.98 -13.49
C ASP A 83 -13.46 7.02 -12.22
N ALA A 84 -14.63 6.38 -12.23
CA ALA A 84 -15.48 6.27 -11.05
C ALA A 84 -14.78 5.51 -9.92
N LEU A 85 -14.09 4.41 -10.23
CA LEU A 85 -13.36 3.62 -9.24
C LEU A 85 -12.03 4.26 -8.83
N LYS A 86 -11.37 5.02 -9.70
CA LYS A 86 -10.21 5.85 -9.32
C LYS A 86 -10.56 6.91 -8.28
N ASN A 87 -11.83 7.32 -8.21
CA ASN A 87 -12.38 8.22 -7.21
C ASN A 87 -13.09 7.48 -6.05
N ASP A 88 -13.06 6.14 -6.03
CA ASP A 88 -13.58 5.35 -4.92
C ASP A 88 -12.50 5.23 -3.84
N ARG A 89 -12.85 5.62 -2.61
CA ARG A 89 -11.90 5.69 -1.50
C ARG A 89 -11.34 4.33 -1.11
N ASP A 90 -12.14 3.27 -1.13
CA ASP A 90 -11.69 1.93 -0.75
C ASP A 90 -10.73 1.37 -1.80
N VAL A 91 -11.02 1.63 -3.09
CA VAL A 91 -10.16 1.26 -4.22
C VAL A 91 -8.83 2.00 -4.13
N ALA A 92 -8.84 3.31 -3.88
CA ALA A 92 -7.63 4.09 -3.71
C ALA A 92 -6.79 3.61 -2.52
N MET A 93 -7.42 3.29 -1.38
CA MET A 93 -6.73 2.74 -0.21
C MET A 93 -6.07 1.40 -0.52
N ALA A 94 -6.79 0.48 -1.18
CA ALA A 94 -6.23 -0.81 -1.58
C ALA A 94 -5.05 -0.67 -2.56
N ALA A 95 -5.13 0.30 -3.48
CA ALA A 95 -4.08 0.59 -4.43
C ALA A 95 -2.81 1.06 -3.74
N VAL A 96 -2.88 2.10 -2.88
CA VAL A 96 -1.69 2.63 -2.20
C VAL A 96 -1.06 1.64 -1.21
N GLN A 97 -1.86 0.72 -0.65
CA GLN A 97 -1.34 -0.30 0.27
C GLN A 97 -0.49 -1.37 -0.42
N ASN A 98 -0.79 -1.68 -1.69
CA ASN A 98 -0.12 -2.72 -2.48
C ASN A 98 0.75 -2.13 -3.59
N ASP A 99 1.05 -0.83 -3.51
CA ASP A 99 1.87 -0.12 -4.49
C ASP A 99 3.34 -0.12 -4.07
N ILE A 100 4.08 -1.07 -4.63
CA ILE A 100 5.50 -1.25 -4.35
C ILE A 100 6.34 -0.09 -4.91
N TYR A 101 5.90 0.55 -6.00
CA TYR A 101 6.70 1.56 -6.71
C TYR A 101 6.25 3.01 -6.44
N GLY A 102 5.06 3.21 -5.89
CA GLY A 102 4.52 4.53 -5.53
C GLY A 102 3.76 5.22 -6.68
N GLU A 103 3.54 4.51 -7.79
CA GLU A 103 2.93 5.03 -9.02
C GLU A 103 1.39 5.01 -8.99
N ALA A 104 0.78 4.19 -8.13
CA ALA A 104 -0.66 4.11 -7.97
C ALA A 104 -1.26 5.42 -7.43
N PHE A 105 -0.48 6.16 -6.63
CA PHE A 105 -0.90 7.45 -6.07
C PHE A 105 -1.19 8.52 -7.14
N GLU A 106 -0.47 8.52 -8.27
CA GLU A 106 -0.76 9.46 -9.37
C GLU A 106 -2.05 9.08 -10.13
N CYS A 107 -2.47 7.82 -10.02
CA CYS A 107 -3.59 7.27 -10.76
C CYS A 107 -4.94 7.42 -10.03
N ILE A 108 -4.94 7.68 -8.71
CA ILE A 108 -6.16 7.97 -7.94
C ILE A 108 -6.67 9.38 -8.26
N GLY A 109 -7.97 9.61 -8.03
CA GLY A 109 -8.59 10.91 -8.27
C GLY A 109 -7.98 12.04 -7.45
N GLU A 110 -7.90 13.24 -8.01
CA GLU A 110 -7.26 14.42 -7.39
C GLU A 110 -7.78 14.73 -5.98
N ALA A 111 -9.08 14.54 -5.74
CA ALA A 111 -9.66 14.78 -4.42
C ALA A 111 -9.13 13.79 -3.36
N LEU A 112 -8.84 12.56 -3.75
CA LEU A 112 -8.28 11.52 -2.89
C LEU A 112 -6.77 11.69 -2.70
N GLN A 113 -6.06 12.30 -3.65
CA GLN A 113 -4.64 12.68 -3.47
C GLN A 113 -4.45 13.74 -2.36
N ALA A 114 -5.52 14.43 -1.97
CA ALA A 114 -5.54 15.34 -0.83
C ALA A 114 -6.15 14.71 0.44
N ASP A 115 -6.61 13.46 0.40
CA ASP A 115 -7.11 12.75 1.58
C ASP A 115 -5.93 12.41 2.48
N GLN A 116 -5.95 12.97 3.70
CA GLN A 116 -4.86 12.81 4.65
C GLN A 116 -4.61 11.34 4.99
N GLU A 117 -5.64 10.50 5.15
CA GLU A 117 -5.44 9.10 5.51
C GLU A 117 -4.75 8.33 4.37
N ILE A 118 -5.13 8.59 3.13
CA ILE A 118 -4.50 7.98 1.94
C ILE A 118 -3.03 8.41 1.85
N ILE A 119 -2.73 9.69 2.06
CA ILE A 119 -1.34 10.19 2.07
C ILE A 119 -0.52 9.50 3.16
N LEU A 120 -1.04 9.43 4.40
CA LEU A 120 -0.31 8.82 5.51
C LEU A 120 -0.10 7.32 5.30
N GLU A 121 -1.10 6.61 4.80
CA GLU A 121 -0.99 5.19 4.47
C GLU A 121 0.05 4.96 3.35
N GLY A 122 -0.05 5.74 2.27
CA GLY A 122 0.88 5.66 1.15
C GLY A 122 2.31 5.93 1.57
N LEU A 123 2.57 6.91 2.45
CA LEU A 123 3.91 7.18 2.99
C LEU A 123 4.44 6.04 3.86
N ASN A 124 3.55 5.36 4.58
CA ASN A 124 3.90 4.20 5.39
C ASN A 124 4.30 2.99 4.53
N CYS A 125 3.65 2.80 3.38
CA CYS A 125 3.96 1.73 2.43
C CYS A 125 5.16 2.07 1.54
N ASN A 126 5.20 3.28 0.98
CA ASN A 126 6.27 3.73 0.09
C ASN A 126 6.57 5.22 0.27
N GLN A 127 7.75 5.52 0.82
CA GLN A 127 8.18 6.89 1.08
C GLN A 127 8.35 7.75 -0.19
N SER A 128 8.51 7.12 -1.35
CA SER A 128 8.73 7.80 -2.64
C SER A 128 7.52 8.64 -3.06
N ILE A 129 6.32 8.33 -2.53
CA ILE A 129 5.13 9.14 -2.83
C ILE A 129 5.26 10.58 -2.33
N PHE A 130 6.14 10.84 -1.35
CA PHE A 130 6.36 12.17 -0.79
C PHE A 130 6.71 13.20 -1.87
N ASP A 131 7.53 12.80 -2.86
CA ASP A 131 7.98 13.67 -3.94
C ASP A 131 6.85 14.03 -4.92
N LEU A 132 5.78 13.23 -4.93
CA LEU A 132 4.58 13.43 -5.74
C LEU A 132 3.57 14.38 -5.08
N LEU A 133 3.67 14.58 -3.75
CA LEU A 133 2.74 15.42 -3.02
C LEU A 133 2.91 16.90 -3.38
N PRO A 134 1.81 17.69 -3.43
CA PRO A 134 1.90 19.14 -3.54
C PRO A 134 2.77 19.74 -2.42
N LYS A 135 3.54 20.79 -2.73
CA LYS A 135 4.44 21.44 -1.75
C LYS A 135 3.77 21.83 -0.42
N ALA A 136 2.53 22.32 -0.49
CA ALA A 136 1.78 22.66 0.72
C ALA A 136 1.53 21.46 1.64
N ILE A 137 1.35 20.25 1.07
CA ILE A 137 1.20 19.00 1.81
C ILE A 137 2.57 18.50 2.29
N GLN A 138 3.62 18.67 1.49
CA GLN A 138 4.99 18.33 1.91
C GLN A 138 5.42 19.13 3.16
N GLU A 139 4.96 20.36 3.32
CA GLU A 139 5.25 21.21 4.49
C GLU A 139 4.35 20.91 5.71
N ASP A 140 3.34 20.04 5.57
CA ASP A 140 2.46 19.67 6.67
C ASP A 140 3.23 18.92 7.79
N ALA A 141 2.98 19.33 9.04
CA ALA A 141 3.71 18.80 10.19
C ALA A 141 3.44 17.31 10.43
N VAL A 142 2.21 16.82 10.17
CA VAL A 142 1.85 15.42 10.33
C VAL A 142 2.51 14.58 9.23
N VAL A 143 2.52 15.09 7.99
CA VAL A 143 3.23 14.45 6.88
C VAL A 143 4.72 14.32 7.16
N GLN A 144 5.36 15.40 7.63
CA GLN A 144 6.78 15.38 8.01
C GLN A 144 7.06 14.44 9.18
N PHE A 145 6.18 14.42 10.18
CA PHE A 145 6.28 13.49 11.31
C PHE A 145 6.26 12.04 10.84
N VAL A 146 5.25 11.66 10.03
CA VAL A 146 5.11 10.29 9.51
C VAL A 146 6.30 9.93 8.62
N LEU A 147 6.74 10.81 7.72
CA LEU A 147 7.91 10.57 6.88
C LEU A 147 9.15 10.24 7.72
N ASN A 148 9.42 10.99 8.78
CA ASN A 148 10.56 10.76 9.65
C ASN A 148 10.39 9.49 10.51
N LEU A 149 9.17 9.19 10.92
CA LEU A 149 8.85 7.95 11.65
C LEU A 149 9.13 6.71 10.78
N VAL A 150 8.68 6.72 9.52
CA VAL A 150 8.88 5.61 8.57
C VAL A 150 10.38 5.47 8.23
N LYS A 151 11.11 6.57 8.05
CA LYS A 151 12.58 6.56 7.89
C LYS A 151 13.28 5.95 9.10
N ALA A 152 12.89 6.35 10.31
CA ALA A 152 13.44 5.80 11.55
C ALA A 152 13.15 4.30 11.70
N ARG A 153 11.97 3.83 11.30
CA ARG A 153 11.62 2.40 11.26
C ARG A 153 12.50 1.62 10.30
N SER A 154 12.72 2.15 9.09
CA SER A 154 13.56 1.50 8.08
C SER A 154 14.98 1.24 8.58
N LEU A 155 15.52 2.13 9.42
CA LEU A 155 16.84 1.96 10.05
C LEU A 155 16.86 0.82 11.09
N LEU A 156 15.75 0.49 11.72
CA LEU A 156 15.65 -0.65 12.64
C LEU A 156 15.62 -1.99 11.89
N ASN A 157 14.93 -2.04 10.75
CA ASN A 157 14.79 -3.27 9.98
C ASN A 157 16.09 -3.71 9.29
N PHE A 158 16.98 -2.77 8.95
CA PHE A 158 18.26 -3.09 8.32
C PHE A 158 19.16 -3.95 9.23
N ASP A 159 19.05 -3.81 10.55
CA ASP A 159 19.83 -4.60 11.52
C ASP A 159 19.32 -6.04 11.68
N LEU A 160 18.14 -6.38 11.12
CA LEU A 160 17.50 -7.69 11.25
C LEU A 160 17.68 -8.60 10.01
N GLN A 161 18.24 -8.09 8.91
CA GLN A 161 18.48 -8.84 7.66
C GLN A 161 19.76 -9.70 7.71
N GLY A 162 19.95 -10.47 8.79
CA GLY A 162 20.88 -11.62 8.77
C GLY A 162 20.31 -12.77 7.92
N ASP A 163 21.18 -13.66 7.44
CA ASP A 163 21.02 -14.73 6.41
C ASP A 163 19.77 -15.67 6.44
N ASP A 164 18.78 -15.48 7.31
CA ASP A 164 17.61 -16.34 7.40
C ASP A 164 16.41 -15.77 6.60
N ASP A 165 16.24 -16.27 5.37
CA ASP A 165 14.99 -16.24 4.57
C ASP A 165 13.86 -17.03 5.27
N ASP A 166 13.52 -16.65 6.50
CA ASP A 166 12.42 -17.26 7.25
C ASP A 166 11.16 -16.44 7.02
N ASP A 167 10.40 -16.80 5.99
CA ASP A 167 9.11 -16.19 5.63
C ASP A 167 8.18 -16.04 6.84
N GLU A 168 8.27 -16.94 7.82
CA GLU A 168 7.49 -16.86 9.05
C GLU A 168 7.89 -15.66 9.92
N LYS A 169 9.20 -15.37 10.06
CA LYS A 169 9.68 -14.19 10.80
C LYS A 169 9.29 -12.90 10.09
N ILE A 170 9.41 -12.85 8.76
CA ILE A 170 8.99 -11.70 7.95
C ILE A 170 7.49 -11.45 8.12
N ASN A 171 6.67 -12.50 8.06
CA ASN A 171 5.23 -12.41 8.24
C ASN A 171 4.83 -11.96 9.66
N GLN A 172 5.48 -12.50 10.70
CA GLN A 172 5.25 -12.07 12.08
C GLN A 172 5.64 -10.59 12.28
N MET A 173 6.77 -10.17 11.70
CA MET A 173 7.22 -8.78 11.74
C MET A 173 6.24 -7.83 11.05
N ASN A 174 5.76 -8.20 9.86
CA ASN A 174 4.75 -7.42 9.13
C ASN A 174 3.45 -7.27 9.93
N ALA A 175 3.02 -8.33 10.61
CA ALA A 175 1.84 -8.28 11.49
C ALA A 175 2.03 -7.34 12.69
N ILE A 176 3.23 -7.27 13.27
CA ILE A 176 3.57 -6.32 14.33
C ILE A 176 3.52 -4.89 13.79
N HIS A 177 4.20 -4.62 12.68
CA HIS A 177 4.22 -3.29 12.07
C HIS A 177 2.82 -2.79 11.70
N ALA A 178 1.95 -3.66 11.19
CA ALA A 178 0.56 -3.31 10.89
C ALA A 178 -0.22 -2.86 12.14
N ARG A 179 -0.02 -3.54 13.27
CA ARG A 179 -0.65 -3.19 14.55
C ARG A 179 -0.11 -1.87 15.11
N GLU A 180 1.21 -1.69 15.08
CA GLU A 180 1.86 -0.46 15.51
C GLU A 180 1.37 0.74 14.69
N TRP A 181 1.33 0.57 13.37
CA TRP A 181 0.85 1.59 12.45
C TRP A 181 -0.61 1.96 12.72
N LEU A 182 -1.49 1.00 12.94
CA LEU A 182 -2.89 1.26 13.30
C LEU A 182 -3.00 2.11 14.57
N ALA A 183 -2.22 1.79 15.60
CA ALA A 183 -2.22 2.54 16.85
C ALA A 183 -1.68 3.97 16.66
N ILE A 184 -0.62 4.15 15.85
CA ILE A 184 -0.07 5.46 15.51
C ILE A 184 -1.10 6.29 14.75
N LYS A 185 -1.79 5.71 13.76
CA LYS A 185 -2.87 6.40 13.02
C LYS A 185 -3.99 6.86 13.94
N GLN A 186 -4.42 6.00 14.86
CA GLN A 186 -5.43 6.36 15.85
C GLN A 186 -4.95 7.53 16.73
N ALA A 187 -3.72 7.47 17.23
CA ALA A 187 -3.15 8.53 18.07
C ALA A 187 -2.96 9.85 17.29
N LEU A 188 -2.60 9.81 16.00
CA LEU A 188 -2.55 10.99 15.13
C LEU A 188 -3.93 11.61 14.92
N SER A 189 -4.99 10.80 14.87
CA SER A 189 -6.36 11.30 14.77
C SER A 189 -6.87 11.91 16.09
N GLU A 190 -6.56 11.30 17.23
CA GLU A 190 -7.10 11.70 18.53
C GLU A 190 -6.29 12.81 19.21
N LYS A 191 -4.95 12.75 19.13
CA LYS A 191 -4.03 13.62 19.89
C LYS A 191 -2.79 13.98 19.06
N PRO A 192 -2.95 14.60 17.87
CA PRO A 192 -1.84 14.93 16.98
C PRO A 192 -0.79 15.81 17.67
N ASP A 193 -1.19 16.79 18.47
CA ASP A 193 -0.28 17.72 19.15
C ASP A 193 0.72 17.02 20.07
N VAL A 194 0.28 15.94 20.75
CA VAL A 194 1.15 15.16 21.65
C VAL A 194 2.24 14.45 20.85
N LEU A 195 1.86 13.82 19.74
CA LEU A 195 2.82 13.13 18.87
C LEU A 195 3.76 14.12 18.17
N LEU A 196 3.24 15.23 17.68
CA LEU A 196 4.03 16.28 17.04
C LEU A 196 5.02 16.94 18.03
N SER A 197 4.73 16.94 19.33
CA SER A 197 5.69 17.42 20.33
C SER A 197 6.97 16.57 20.39
N LEU A 198 6.87 15.26 20.14
CA LEU A 198 8.02 14.34 20.09
C LEU A 198 8.92 14.63 18.89
N TYR A 199 8.33 15.12 17.79
CA TYR A 199 9.06 15.50 16.59
C TYR A 199 10.03 16.67 16.81
N GLY A 200 9.63 17.62 17.66
CA GLY A 200 10.42 18.81 17.97
C GLY A 200 11.61 18.54 18.91
N ASP A 201 11.69 17.34 19.50
CA ASP A 201 12.78 16.99 20.39
C ASP A 201 14.01 16.55 19.59
N THR A 202 14.95 17.48 19.43
CA THR A 202 16.21 17.23 18.72
C THR A 202 17.10 16.15 19.36
N SER A 203 16.80 15.71 20.58
CA SER A 203 17.50 14.59 21.23
C SER A 203 17.04 13.22 20.71
N LEU A 204 15.86 13.15 20.09
CA LEU A 204 15.29 11.95 19.49
C LEU A 204 15.62 11.93 18.00
N ALA A 205 16.63 11.14 17.61
CA ALA A 205 17.00 10.93 16.21
C ALA A 205 17.07 9.44 15.86
N GLY A 206 16.74 9.11 14.61
CA GLY A 206 16.84 7.74 14.08
C GLY A 206 16.04 6.73 14.90
N GLN A 207 16.65 5.60 15.23
CA GLN A 207 16.02 4.48 15.95
C GLN A 207 15.35 4.90 17.27
N ASN A 208 15.97 5.83 18.03
CA ASN A 208 15.43 6.33 19.30
C ASN A 208 14.09 7.05 19.13
N PHE A 209 13.89 7.74 18.00
CA PHE A 209 12.63 8.42 17.71
C PHE A 209 11.51 7.42 17.49
N TYR A 210 11.74 6.40 16.65
CA TYR A 210 10.73 5.37 16.38
C TYR A 210 10.33 4.60 17.64
N THR A 211 11.30 4.12 18.42
CA THR A 211 11.02 3.36 19.65
C THR A 211 10.26 4.20 20.67
N THR A 212 10.63 5.48 20.83
CA THR A 212 9.92 6.39 21.73
C THR A 212 8.48 6.62 21.30
N VAL A 213 8.23 6.90 20.01
CA VAL A 213 6.87 7.09 19.48
C VAL A 213 6.05 5.80 19.63
N ARG A 214 6.61 4.66 19.22
CA ARG A 214 5.98 3.35 19.36
C ARG A 214 5.59 3.08 20.81
N ASP A 215 6.52 3.19 21.74
CA ASP A 215 6.28 2.89 23.16
C ASP A 215 5.29 3.89 23.77
N SER A 216 5.35 5.16 23.38
CA SER A 216 4.39 6.19 23.82
C SER A 216 2.96 5.93 23.33
N VAL A 217 2.80 5.27 22.19
CA VAL A 217 1.49 4.93 21.60
C VAL A 217 0.98 3.59 22.13
N LEU A 218 1.83 2.56 22.20
CA LEU A 218 1.44 1.23 22.65
C LEU A 218 1.24 1.13 24.17
N ASN A 219 1.97 1.93 24.95
CA ASN A 219 1.88 1.93 26.42
C ASN A 219 0.89 2.97 26.96
N GLN A 220 -0.11 3.41 26.17
CA GLN A 220 -1.16 4.35 26.62
C GLN A 220 -2.15 3.75 27.62
N GLY A 221 -1.62 3.14 28.68
CA GLY A 221 -2.07 3.41 30.04
C GLY A 221 -1.47 4.68 30.66
N GLU A 222 -0.49 5.37 30.06
CA GLU A 222 0.08 6.60 30.65
C GLU A 222 0.46 7.66 29.61
N ILE A 223 -0.53 8.46 29.18
CA ILE A 223 -0.26 9.88 28.92
C ILE A 223 -0.51 10.61 30.25
N GLU A 224 0.44 10.52 31.17
CA GLU A 224 0.66 11.57 32.16
C GLU A 224 2.15 11.89 32.22
N SER A 225 2.44 13.16 31.97
CA SER A 225 3.75 13.80 32.06
C SER A 225 4.47 13.52 33.38
N GLN A 226 5.76 13.18 33.36
CA GLN A 226 6.72 13.72 34.34
C GLN A 226 8.13 13.91 33.75
N PRO A 227 8.85 14.98 34.15
CA PRO A 227 10.19 15.28 33.68
C PRO A 227 11.22 14.35 34.34
N LEU A 228 12.25 13.96 33.60
CA LEU A 228 13.37 13.20 34.15
C LEU A 228 14.08 14.02 35.27
N PRO A 229 14.30 13.45 36.48
CA PRO A 229 15.09 14.10 37.50
C PRO A 229 16.55 14.24 37.03
N MET A 230 17.15 15.40 37.27
CA MET A 230 18.59 15.57 37.14
C MET A 230 19.30 14.60 38.08
N LEU A 231 20.38 13.99 37.60
CA LEU A 231 21.38 13.40 38.47
C LEU A 231 22.73 14.10 38.24
N GLU A 232 23.19 14.67 39.36
CA GLU A 232 24.48 15.30 39.63
C GLU A 232 25.66 14.31 39.49
#